data_AF-A0A8C6LD89-F1
#
_entry.id   AF-A0A8C6LD89-F1
#
_cell.length_a   1.000
_cell.length_b   1.000
_cell.length_c   1.000
_cell.angle_alpha   90.00
_cell.angle_beta   90.00
_cell.angle_gamma   90.00
#
_symmetry.space_group_name_H-M   'P 1'
#
loop_
_entity.id
_entity.type
_entity.pdbx_description
1 polymer ?
#
loop_
_entity_poly.entity_id
_entity_poly.type
_entity_poly.pdbx_seq_one_letter_code
_entity_poly.pdbx_strand_id
1 'polypeptide(L)'
;MSAQLKDVIIKPDAPSWLLLDKHADYIAAYGSKKDDYEYTLSEYLRMSGIYWGLTVMDLMGQLPRMSRQEIIDFIKACQHECGGVSASIGHDPHLLYTLSAIQILCLYDSLDAIDVDKVVEYVKGLQQEDGSFAGDKWGEIDTRFSFCAVATLALLGKMDSINVDKAVEFVLSCMNFDGGFGCRPGSESHAGQIYCCTGFLSLTGQLHQLNADLLGWWLCERQLPSGGLNGRPEKLPDVCYSWWVLASLKIIGRIHWIDKAKLRRFILACQDEETGGFADRPGDVVRRVLKSRAQIFLQCSECSGLSSAGGSFPHSVRDRRSLSPRRRADQGSKSGSVHAGGRPAEGPPAARPPQLAHHHPHKHRYPHINSPQLEAGSGSGLISVSLFGLNPSSAHVSIQRIVFQLLKFKHNLKTHSLHLNASLPSAAAKN
;
A
#
# COMPACT_ATOMS: atom_id res chain seq x y z
N MET A 1 35.22 -22.23 6.94
CA MET A 1 33.94 -22.82 7.32
C MET A 1 32.85 -21.91 6.77
N SER A 2 32.13 -22.31 5.72
CA SER A 2 30.97 -21.53 5.26
C SER A 2 29.92 -21.55 6.36
N ALA A 3 29.44 -20.40 6.80
CA ALA A 3 28.28 -20.34 7.69
C ALA A 3 27.13 -21.12 7.04
N GLN A 4 26.48 -22.00 7.81
CA GLN A 4 25.34 -22.76 7.32
C GLN A 4 24.23 -21.77 6.93
N LEU A 5 23.83 -21.79 5.66
CA LEU A 5 22.74 -20.96 5.15
C LEU A 5 21.48 -21.24 5.99
N LYS A 6 20.88 -20.20 6.57
CA LYS A 6 19.65 -20.33 7.35
C LYS A 6 18.46 -20.47 6.42
N ASP A 7 17.99 -21.71 6.26
CA ASP A 7 16.82 -22.04 5.46
C ASP A 7 16.00 -23.15 6.12
N VAL A 8 14.79 -23.39 5.62
CA VAL A 8 13.90 -24.47 6.09
C VAL A 8 13.95 -25.67 5.16
N ILE A 9 13.67 -26.84 5.70
CA ILE A 9 13.50 -28.07 4.92
C ILE A 9 12.00 -28.34 4.80
N ILE A 10 11.48 -28.29 3.57
CA ILE A 10 10.10 -28.68 3.28
C ILE A 10 10.04 -30.20 3.28
N LYS A 11 9.20 -30.79 4.15
CA LYS A 11 9.03 -32.24 4.20
C LYS A 11 8.34 -32.76 2.93
N PRO A 12 8.61 -34.00 2.48
CA PRO A 12 7.98 -34.57 1.28
C PRO A 12 6.45 -34.69 1.37
N ASP A 13 5.91 -34.84 2.58
CA ASP A 13 4.49 -34.93 2.89
C ASP A 13 3.83 -33.57 3.13
N ALA A 14 4.56 -32.45 2.96
CA ALA A 14 4.00 -31.13 3.15
C ALA A 14 2.87 -30.84 2.15
N PRO A 15 1.88 -30.00 2.52
CA PRO A 15 0.72 -29.76 1.67
C PRO A 15 1.11 -29.16 0.32
N SER A 16 0.54 -29.71 -0.75
CA SER A 16 0.89 -29.35 -2.14
C SER A 16 -0.28 -28.81 -2.97
N TRP A 17 -1.47 -28.74 -2.39
CA TRP A 17 -2.65 -28.10 -2.96
C TRP A 17 -3.27 -27.12 -1.95
N LEU A 18 -4.09 -26.19 -2.44
CA LEU A 18 -4.69 -25.15 -1.62
C LEU A 18 -5.94 -25.66 -0.89
N LEU A 19 -5.98 -25.48 0.43
CA LEU A 19 -7.07 -25.93 1.31
C LEU A 19 -8.09 -24.82 1.56
N LEU A 20 -8.70 -24.32 0.49
CA LEU A 20 -9.55 -23.10 0.51
C LEU A 20 -10.67 -23.16 1.55
N ASP A 21 -11.45 -24.26 1.58
CA ASP A 21 -12.59 -24.39 2.48
C ASP A 21 -12.16 -24.40 3.95
N LYS A 22 -11.08 -25.13 4.27
CA LYS A 22 -10.48 -25.14 5.61
C LYS A 22 -10.03 -23.74 6.03
N HIS A 23 -9.44 -22.97 5.12
CA HIS A 23 -9.02 -21.60 5.40
C HIS A 23 -10.21 -20.69 5.68
N ALA A 24 -11.29 -20.80 4.90
CA ALA A 24 -12.50 -20.01 5.11
C ALA A 24 -13.19 -20.38 6.43
N ASP A 25 -13.29 -21.67 6.75
CA ASP A 25 -13.88 -22.17 8.00
C ASP A 25 -13.11 -21.69 9.22
N TYR A 26 -11.79 -21.77 9.14
CA TYR A 26 -10.92 -21.31 10.21
C TYR A 26 -11.04 -19.80 10.49
N ILE A 27 -11.11 -18.97 9.44
CA ILE A 27 -11.30 -17.52 9.61
C ILE A 27 -12.70 -17.20 10.16
N ALA A 28 -13.74 -17.87 9.66
CA ALA A 28 -15.11 -17.68 10.14
C ALA A 28 -15.25 -18.09 11.62
N ALA A 29 -14.66 -19.21 12.03
CA ALA A 29 -14.69 -19.70 13.40
C ALA A 29 -13.90 -18.83 14.38
N TYR A 30 -12.86 -18.14 13.92
CA TYR A 30 -12.04 -17.29 14.79
C TYR A 30 -12.83 -16.06 15.31
N GLY A 31 -13.82 -15.58 14.56
CA GLY A 31 -14.66 -14.45 14.97
C GLY A 31 -15.66 -14.76 16.08
N SER A 32 -16.00 -16.04 16.29
CA SER A 32 -17.04 -16.46 17.24
C SER A 32 -16.52 -16.85 18.62
N LYS A 33 -15.22 -17.15 18.76
CA LYS A 33 -14.59 -17.54 20.04
C LYS A 33 -14.06 -16.33 20.80
N LYS A 34 -14.97 -15.53 21.36
CA LYS A 34 -14.64 -14.29 22.09
C LYS A 34 -13.99 -14.52 23.46
N ASP A 35 -14.17 -15.71 24.03
CA ASP A 35 -13.65 -16.08 25.36
C ASP A 35 -12.24 -16.68 25.32
N ASP A 36 -11.58 -16.70 24.15
CA ASP A 36 -10.26 -17.30 23.98
C ASP A 36 -9.13 -16.37 24.46
N TYR A 37 -8.09 -16.97 25.04
CA TYR A 37 -6.93 -16.25 25.58
C TYR A 37 -6.20 -15.45 24.49
N GLU A 38 -6.08 -16.00 23.27
CA GLU A 38 -5.47 -15.31 22.13
C GLU A 38 -6.28 -14.09 21.67
N TYR A 39 -7.61 -14.12 21.82
CA TYR A 39 -8.48 -13.00 21.49
C TYR A 39 -8.16 -11.79 22.38
N THR A 40 -7.90 -12.04 23.66
CA THR A 40 -7.51 -11.01 24.65
C THR A 40 -6.08 -10.52 24.41
N LEU A 41 -5.09 -11.42 24.26
CA LEU A 41 -3.69 -11.03 24.07
C LEU A 41 -3.43 -10.23 22.79
N SER A 42 -4.22 -10.47 21.74
CA SER A 42 -4.09 -9.79 20.45
C SER A 42 -4.97 -8.54 20.32
N GLU A 43 -5.58 -8.08 21.42
CA GLU A 43 -6.49 -6.93 21.40
C GLU A 43 -5.83 -5.66 20.85
N TYR A 44 -4.56 -5.42 21.20
CA TYR A 44 -3.79 -4.26 20.77
C TYR A 44 -3.59 -4.18 19.24
N LEU A 45 -3.92 -5.22 18.48
CA LEU A 45 -3.86 -5.25 17.02
C LEU A 45 -5.18 -5.70 16.36
N ARG A 46 -6.29 -5.69 17.12
CA ARG A 46 -7.57 -6.29 16.71
C ARG A 46 -8.11 -5.71 15.40
N MET A 47 -8.07 -4.40 15.21
CA MET A 47 -8.49 -3.73 13.97
C MET A 47 -7.76 -4.28 12.73
N SER A 48 -6.42 -4.35 12.78
CA SER A 48 -5.63 -4.94 11.70
C SER A 48 -5.90 -6.43 11.54
N GLY A 49 -6.15 -7.14 12.64
CA GLY A 49 -6.60 -8.53 12.65
C GLY A 49 -7.89 -8.77 11.86
N ILE A 50 -8.89 -7.90 12.07
CA ILE A 50 -10.15 -7.92 11.33
C ILE A 50 -9.89 -7.61 9.86
N TYR A 51 -9.08 -6.60 9.54
CA TYR A 51 -8.71 -6.26 8.16
C TYR A 51 -8.12 -7.48 7.42
N TRP A 52 -7.18 -8.20 8.03
CA TRP A 52 -6.61 -9.40 7.42
C TRP A 52 -7.65 -10.50 7.21
N GLY A 53 -8.50 -10.76 8.20
CA GLY A 53 -9.57 -11.76 8.13
C GLY A 53 -10.59 -11.43 7.03
N LEU A 54 -11.03 -10.18 6.94
CA LEU A 54 -12.00 -9.76 5.92
C LEU A 54 -11.40 -9.76 4.51
N THR A 55 -10.17 -9.27 4.37
CA THR A 55 -9.50 -9.24 3.06
C THR A 55 -9.33 -10.66 2.54
N VAL A 56 -8.90 -11.62 3.37
CA VAL A 56 -8.77 -13.01 2.92
C VAL A 56 -10.12 -13.64 2.55
N MET A 57 -11.16 -13.36 3.33
CA MET A 57 -12.50 -13.87 3.03
C MET A 57 -13.05 -13.28 1.73
N ASP A 58 -12.80 -12.00 1.45
CA ASP A 58 -13.17 -11.37 0.17
C ASP A 58 -12.41 -11.98 -1.02
N LEU A 59 -11.12 -12.24 -0.87
CA LEU A 59 -10.33 -12.93 -1.90
C LEU A 59 -10.84 -14.34 -2.20
N MET A 60 -11.30 -15.06 -1.17
CA MET A 60 -11.91 -16.38 -1.32
C MET A 60 -13.36 -16.33 -1.80
N GLY A 61 -13.95 -15.14 -1.98
CA GLY A 61 -15.38 -14.98 -2.33
C GLY A 61 -16.33 -15.35 -1.19
N GLN A 62 -15.83 -15.40 0.04
CA GLN A 62 -16.51 -15.85 1.26
C GLN A 62 -16.80 -14.71 2.25
N LEU A 63 -16.60 -13.44 1.85
CA LEU A 63 -16.88 -12.26 2.69
C LEU A 63 -18.29 -12.25 3.33
N PRO A 64 -19.37 -12.75 2.68
CA PRO A 64 -20.70 -12.81 3.30
C PRO A 64 -20.80 -13.67 4.57
N ARG A 65 -19.81 -14.54 4.85
CA ARG A 65 -19.75 -15.32 6.09
C ARG A 65 -19.35 -14.49 7.31
N MET A 66 -18.92 -13.25 7.13
CA MET A 66 -18.41 -12.37 8.19
C MET A 66 -19.49 -11.38 8.66
N SER A 67 -19.53 -11.08 9.96
CA SER A 67 -20.52 -10.18 10.58
C SER A 67 -20.31 -8.70 10.19
N ARG A 68 -20.79 -8.29 9.02
CA ARG A 68 -20.62 -6.92 8.50
C ARG A 68 -21.03 -5.84 9.49
N GLN A 69 -22.25 -5.91 10.04
CA GLN A 69 -22.79 -4.85 10.89
C GLN A 69 -22.02 -4.73 12.21
N GLU A 70 -21.73 -5.86 12.86
CA GLU A 70 -20.94 -5.91 14.09
C GLU A 70 -19.54 -5.28 13.90
N ILE A 71 -18.91 -5.54 12.76
CA ILE A 71 -17.59 -4.98 12.44
C ILE A 71 -17.67 -3.47 12.19
N ILE A 72 -18.70 -3.00 11.47
CA ILE A 72 -18.91 -1.56 11.24
C ILE A 72 -19.15 -0.84 12.58
N ASP A 73 -19.98 -1.41 13.45
CA ASP A 73 -20.27 -0.82 14.76
C ASP A 73 -19.03 -0.82 15.68
N PHE A 74 -18.21 -1.87 15.61
CA PHE A 74 -16.90 -1.90 16.27
C PHE A 74 -15.96 -0.80 15.77
N ILE A 75 -15.87 -0.58 14.45
CA ILE A 75 -15.04 0.49 13.87
C ILE A 75 -15.50 1.86 14.34
N LYS A 76 -16.81 2.11 14.34
CA LYS A 76 -17.41 3.35 14.86
C LYS A 76 -17.00 3.61 16.31
N ALA A 77 -17.09 2.59 17.16
CA ALA A 77 -16.71 2.69 18.56
C ALA A 77 -15.21 2.90 18.79
N CYS A 78 -14.36 2.60 17.80
CA CYS A 78 -12.91 2.80 17.86
C CYS A 78 -12.45 4.16 17.31
N GLN A 79 -13.34 4.97 16.73
CA GLN A 79 -12.96 6.31 16.28
C GLN A 79 -12.93 7.28 17.47
N HIS A 80 -11.81 7.98 17.62
CA HIS A 80 -11.62 8.98 18.68
C HIS A 80 -12.08 10.38 18.24
N GLU A 81 -12.26 11.28 19.20
CA GLU A 81 -12.67 12.66 18.92
C GLU A 81 -11.68 13.40 18.00
N CYS A 82 -10.38 13.07 18.10
CA CYS A 82 -9.31 13.59 17.25
C CYS A 82 -9.34 13.06 15.82
N GLY A 83 -10.21 12.08 15.51
CA GLY A 83 -10.41 11.51 14.18
C GLY A 83 -9.69 10.19 13.94
N GLY A 84 -8.58 9.93 14.63
CA GLY A 84 -7.85 8.68 14.52
C GLY A 84 -8.65 7.49 15.05
N VAL A 85 -8.34 6.30 14.53
CA VAL A 85 -8.98 5.04 14.93
C VAL A 85 -7.99 4.18 15.72
N SER A 86 -8.45 3.56 16.80
CA SER A 86 -7.64 2.66 17.64
C SER A 86 -7.72 1.20 17.20
N ALA A 87 -6.87 0.35 17.79
CA ALA A 87 -6.90 -1.09 17.54
C ALA A 87 -8.17 -1.76 18.09
N SER A 88 -8.64 -1.29 19.24
CA SER A 88 -9.80 -1.77 19.97
C SER A 88 -10.40 -0.64 20.81
N ILE A 89 -11.61 -0.87 21.32
CA ILE A 89 -12.31 0.07 22.21
C ILE A 89 -11.46 0.27 23.46
N GLY A 90 -11.25 1.54 23.85
CA GLY A 90 -10.43 1.91 25.02
C GLY A 90 -8.92 2.00 24.76
N HIS A 91 -8.44 1.66 23.55
CA HIS A 91 -7.03 1.84 23.17
C HIS A 91 -6.81 3.20 22.48
N ASP A 92 -5.56 3.65 22.43
CA ASP A 92 -5.18 4.91 21.77
C ASP A 92 -5.28 4.82 20.23
N PRO A 93 -5.61 5.93 19.55
CA PRO A 93 -5.67 6.00 18.09
C PRO A 93 -4.27 6.01 17.47
N HIS A 94 -4.11 5.34 16.33
CA HIS A 94 -2.82 5.23 15.63
C HIS A 94 -3.00 5.10 14.11
N LEU A 95 -2.05 5.56 13.30
CA LEU A 95 -2.11 5.50 11.83
C LEU A 95 -2.28 4.08 11.27
N LEU A 96 -1.63 3.09 11.90
CA LEU A 96 -1.75 1.67 11.53
C LEU A 96 -3.21 1.18 11.55
N TYR A 97 -3.94 1.51 12.62
CA TYR A 97 -5.32 1.06 12.81
C TYR A 97 -6.31 1.94 12.06
N THR A 98 -5.98 3.23 11.89
CA THR A 98 -6.71 4.15 11.01
C THR A 98 -6.71 3.64 9.57
N LEU A 99 -5.55 3.27 9.01
CA LEU A 99 -5.49 2.64 7.69
C LEU A 99 -6.31 1.34 7.66
N SER A 100 -6.14 0.46 8.65
CA SER A 100 -6.84 -0.83 8.70
C SER A 100 -8.37 -0.65 8.69
N ALA A 101 -8.88 0.30 9.48
CA ALA A 101 -10.30 0.63 9.52
C ALA A 101 -10.81 1.15 8.17
N ILE A 102 -10.08 2.09 7.55
CA ILE A 102 -10.44 2.64 6.23
C ILE A 102 -10.47 1.55 5.16
N GLN A 103 -9.49 0.63 5.18
CA GLN A 103 -9.48 -0.51 4.26
C GLN A 103 -10.70 -1.42 4.46
N ILE A 104 -11.09 -1.70 5.71
CA ILE A 104 -12.31 -2.49 6.00
C ILE A 104 -13.56 -1.78 5.50
N LEU A 105 -13.69 -0.48 5.76
CA LEU A 105 -14.85 0.29 5.32
C LEU A 105 -14.91 0.41 3.78
N CYS A 106 -13.76 0.46 3.09
CA CYS A 106 -13.71 0.34 1.63
C CYS A 106 -14.18 -1.04 1.13
N LEU A 107 -13.79 -2.14 1.79
CA LEU A 107 -14.26 -3.49 1.45
C LEU A 107 -15.80 -3.60 1.53
N TYR A 108 -16.40 -2.94 2.51
CA TYR A 108 -17.84 -2.94 2.73
C TYR A 108 -18.62 -1.80 2.06
N ASP A 109 -17.93 -0.90 1.36
CA ASP A 109 -18.50 0.33 0.79
C ASP A 109 -19.32 1.11 1.84
N SER A 110 -18.67 1.43 2.97
CA SER A 110 -19.32 2.02 4.16
C SER A 110 -18.45 3.06 4.85
N LEU A 111 -17.74 3.88 4.08
CA LEU A 111 -16.90 4.97 4.62
C LEU A 111 -17.71 6.03 5.38
N ASP A 112 -18.99 6.16 5.07
CA ASP A 112 -19.96 7.02 5.76
C ASP A 112 -20.26 6.58 7.21
N ALA A 113 -19.78 5.40 7.62
CA ALA A 113 -19.89 4.93 8.99
C ALA A 113 -19.12 5.80 10.00
N ILE A 114 -18.04 6.46 9.57
CA ILE A 114 -17.17 7.25 10.46
C ILE A 114 -17.03 8.70 9.95
N ASP A 115 -16.53 9.58 10.81
CA ASP A 115 -16.22 10.95 10.42
C ASP A 115 -14.92 10.99 9.59
N VAL A 116 -15.07 10.96 8.27
CA VAL A 116 -13.96 10.96 7.30
C VAL A 116 -13.15 12.25 7.35
N ASP A 117 -13.79 13.40 7.55
CA ASP A 117 -13.08 14.68 7.58
C ASP A 117 -12.16 14.76 8.80
N LYS A 118 -12.61 14.24 9.95
CA LYS A 118 -11.73 14.09 11.12
C LYS A 118 -10.58 13.10 10.89
N VAL A 119 -10.79 12.00 10.15
CA VAL A 119 -9.68 11.09 9.77
C VAL A 119 -8.63 11.85 8.95
N VAL A 120 -9.06 12.67 8.00
CA VAL A 120 -8.15 13.48 7.18
C VAL A 120 -7.36 14.47 8.03
N GLU A 121 -8.02 15.18 8.95
CA GLU A 121 -7.33 16.11 9.87
C GLU A 121 -6.36 15.39 10.82
N TYR A 122 -6.72 14.19 11.31
CA TYR A 122 -5.82 13.35 12.11
C TYR A 122 -4.55 12.98 11.33
N VAL A 123 -4.70 12.45 10.11
CA VAL A 123 -3.55 12.06 9.27
C VAL A 123 -2.68 13.27 8.95
N LYS A 124 -3.29 14.40 8.60
CA LYS A 124 -2.60 15.65 8.30
C LYS A 124 -1.82 16.18 9.50
N GLY A 125 -2.41 16.14 10.69
CA GLY A 125 -1.79 16.60 11.93
C GLY A 125 -0.57 15.78 12.37
N LEU A 126 -0.37 14.58 11.80
CA LEU A 126 0.78 13.72 12.08
C LEU A 126 1.97 13.94 11.14
N GLN A 127 1.81 14.75 10.08
CA GLN A 127 2.92 15.12 9.22
C GLN A 127 3.87 16.07 9.94
N GLN A 128 5.17 15.76 9.92
CA GLN A 128 6.23 16.58 10.51
C GLN A 128 6.80 17.59 9.50
N GLU A 129 7.59 18.54 9.99
CA GLU A 129 8.20 19.60 9.15
C GLU A 129 9.13 19.05 8.06
N ASP A 130 9.82 17.94 8.33
CA ASP A 130 10.69 17.26 7.38
C ASP A 130 9.92 16.40 6.35
N GLY A 131 8.60 16.32 6.47
CA GLY A 131 7.72 15.52 5.62
C GLY A 131 7.45 14.11 6.11
N SER A 132 8.16 13.65 7.15
CA SER A 132 7.89 12.38 7.79
C SER A 132 6.52 12.35 8.47
N PHE A 133 6.03 11.16 8.83
CA PHE A 133 4.79 11.00 9.58
C PHE A 133 5.07 10.30 10.90
N ALA A 134 4.51 10.85 11.98
CA ALA A 134 4.45 10.17 13.26
C ALA A 134 3.32 9.14 13.27
N GLY A 135 3.50 8.03 13.99
CA GLY A 135 2.47 6.98 14.11
C GLY A 135 1.23 7.46 14.87
N ASP A 136 1.45 8.31 15.88
CA ASP A 136 0.47 8.95 16.73
C ASP A 136 1.08 10.20 17.41
N LYS A 137 0.40 10.72 18.44
CA LYS A 137 0.83 11.90 19.21
C LYS A 137 2.16 11.76 19.96
N TRP A 138 2.70 10.54 20.09
CA TRP A 138 3.93 10.26 20.84
C TRP A 138 5.20 10.33 19.97
N GLY A 139 5.05 10.55 18.66
CA GLY A 139 6.14 11.03 17.81
C GLY A 139 7.11 9.95 17.29
N GLU A 140 6.75 8.66 17.32
CA GLU A 140 7.55 7.64 16.62
C GLU A 140 7.53 7.93 15.12
N ILE A 141 8.71 8.07 14.50
CA ILE A 141 8.87 8.25 13.06
C ILE A 141 9.28 6.95 12.39
N ASP A 142 8.51 6.52 11.38
CA ASP A 142 8.78 5.33 10.57
C ASP A 142 8.17 5.48 9.16
N THR A 143 8.88 5.04 8.12
CA THR A 143 8.38 5.01 6.73
C THR A 143 7.08 4.20 6.56
N ARG A 144 6.78 3.26 7.47
CA ARG A 144 5.48 2.59 7.56
C ARG A 144 4.33 3.58 7.76
N PHE A 145 4.55 4.63 8.54
CA PHE A 145 3.54 5.66 8.81
C PHE A 145 3.36 6.59 7.62
N SER A 146 4.43 6.89 6.87
CA SER A 146 4.34 7.57 5.58
C SER A 146 3.45 6.78 4.62
N PHE A 147 3.64 5.46 4.52
CA PHE A 147 2.76 4.59 3.73
C PHE A 147 1.30 4.60 4.25
N CYS A 148 1.09 4.47 5.56
CA CYS A 148 -0.25 4.49 6.16
C CYS A 148 -1.00 5.78 5.88
N ALA A 149 -0.32 6.93 5.98
CA ALA A 149 -0.89 8.23 5.69
C ALA A 149 -1.35 8.33 4.23
N VAL A 150 -0.44 8.10 3.27
CA VAL A 150 -0.79 8.24 1.85
C VAL A 150 -1.78 7.19 1.37
N ALA A 151 -1.72 5.95 1.88
CA ALA A 151 -2.69 4.92 1.51
C ALA A 151 -4.09 5.27 2.04
N THR A 152 -4.19 5.79 3.27
CA THR A 152 -5.45 6.27 3.83
C THR A 152 -6.03 7.40 2.98
N LEU A 153 -5.24 8.43 2.70
CA LEU A 153 -5.68 9.58 1.92
C LEU A 153 -5.98 9.23 0.45
N ALA A 154 -5.26 8.28 -0.15
CA ALA A 154 -5.56 7.78 -1.49
C ALA A 154 -6.92 7.09 -1.56
N LEU A 155 -7.24 6.22 -0.59
CA LEU A 155 -8.53 5.54 -0.50
C LEU A 155 -9.68 6.53 -0.26
N LEU A 156 -9.42 7.62 0.46
CA LEU A 156 -10.39 8.68 0.74
C LEU A 156 -10.52 9.74 -0.37
N GLY A 157 -9.62 9.74 -1.37
CA GLY A 157 -9.65 10.79 -2.40
C GLY A 157 -9.12 12.16 -1.94
N LYS A 158 -8.25 12.20 -0.91
CA LYS A 158 -7.86 13.40 -0.16
C LYS A 158 -6.34 13.60 -0.07
N MET A 159 -5.60 13.21 -1.10
CA MET A 159 -4.13 13.29 -1.11
C MET A 159 -3.60 14.73 -1.02
N ASP A 160 -4.41 15.70 -1.46
CA ASP A 160 -4.14 17.14 -1.45
C ASP A 160 -4.17 17.77 -0.05
N SER A 161 -4.53 17.02 0.99
CA SER A 161 -4.57 17.52 2.37
C SER A 161 -3.20 17.62 3.05
N ILE A 162 -2.17 16.97 2.50
CA ILE A 162 -0.81 16.89 3.04
C ILE A 162 0.22 17.48 2.09
N ASN A 163 1.42 17.78 2.61
CA ASN A 163 2.55 18.15 1.77
C ASN A 163 3.19 16.90 1.15
N VAL A 164 2.71 16.52 -0.03
CA VAL A 164 3.17 15.32 -0.75
C VAL A 164 4.65 15.43 -1.13
N ASP A 165 5.12 16.60 -1.57
CA ASP A 165 6.51 16.80 -2.00
C ASP A 165 7.49 16.57 -0.84
N LYS A 166 7.18 17.10 0.34
CA LYS A 166 7.97 16.86 1.56
C LYS A 166 7.92 15.39 1.99
N ALA A 167 6.75 14.75 1.91
CA ALA A 167 6.63 13.33 2.23
C ALA A 167 7.48 12.45 1.29
N VAL A 168 7.53 12.80 0.00
CA VAL A 168 8.38 12.13 -0.99
C VAL A 168 9.85 12.36 -0.69
N GLU A 169 10.25 13.60 -0.36
CA GLU A 169 11.62 13.94 0.04
C GLU A 169 12.08 13.08 1.23
N PHE A 170 11.27 12.97 2.29
CA PHE A 170 11.57 12.14 3.44
C PHE A 170 11.74 10.65 3.08
N VAL A 171 10.79 10.07 2.33
CA VAL A 171 10.86 8.65 1.94
C VAL A 171 12.11 8.37 1.10
N LEU A 172 12.45 9.24 0.17
CA LEU A 172 13.66 9.11 -0.65
C LEU A 172 14.94 9.24 0.16
N SER A 173 14.95 10.07 1.21
CA SER A 173 16.09 10.16 2.14
C SER A 173 16.32 8.88 2.96
N CYS A 174 15.36 7.95 2.97
CA CYS A 174 15.48 6.63 3.58
C CYS A 174 16.01 5.55 2.61
N MET A 175 16.31 5.89 1.35
CA MET A 175 16.88 4.97 0.37
C MET A 175 18.35 4.68 0.68
N ASN A 176 18.74 3.40 0.61
CA ASN A 176 20.07 2.93 0.93
C ASN A 176 20.92 2.62 -0.31
N PHE A 177 22.20 2.32 -0.08
CA PHE A 177 23.18 1.97 -1.13
C PHE A 177 22.78 0.76 -1.97
N ASP A 178 21.96 -0.13 -1.42
CA ASP A 178 21.44 -1.34 -2.07
C ASP A 178 20.12 -1.11 -2.81
N GLY A 179 19.68 0.14 -2.92
CA GLY A 179 18.40 0.54 -3.51
C GLY A 179 17.18 0.26 -2.62
N GLY A 180 17.39 -0.38 -1.45
CA GLY A 180 16.35 -0.66 -0.47
C GLY A 180 16.03 0.54 0.43
N PHE A 181 15.15 0.31 1.40
CA PHE A 181 14.66 1.33 2.33
C PHE A 181 14.61 0.81 3.76
N GLY A 182 14.93 1.69 4.70
CA GLY A 182 14.76 1.45 6.14
C GLY A 182 13.60 2.25 6.77
N CYS A 183 13.51 2.19 8.10
CA CYS A 183 12.46 2.88 8.88
C CYS A 183 12.63 4.40 8.87
N ARG A 184 13.88 4.89 8.90
CA ARG A 184 14.28 6.30 8.93
C ARG A 184 15.60 6.47 8.16
N PRO A 185 16.05 7.69 7.84
CA PRO A 185 17.32 7.91 7.16
C PRO A 185 18.48 7.18 7.87
N GLY A 186 19.27 6.43 7.10
CA GLY A 186 20.38 5.62 7.60
C GLY A 186 20.00 4.27 8.24
N SER A 187 18.72 3.89 8.30
CA SER A 187 18.29 2.57 8.80
C SER A 187 18.50 1.47 7.74
N GLU A 188 18.85 0.26 8.17
CA GLU A 188 19.09 -0.91 7.30
C GLU A 188 17.87 -1.23 6.40
N SER A 189 18.14 -1.66 5.17
CA SER A 189 17.12 -2.14 4.24
C SER A 189 16.42 -3.39 4.76
N HIS A 190 15.08 -3.38 4.71
CA HIS A 190 14.26 -4.51 5.13
C HIS A 190 12.99 -4.62 4.27
N ALA A 191 12.58 -5.87 3.96
CA ALA A 191 11.48 -6.13 3.02
C ALA A 191 10.16 -5.43 3.40
N GLY A 192 9.85 -5.33 4.71
CA GLY A 192 8.66 -4.62 5.17
C GLY A 192 8.69 -3.12 4.87
N GLN A 193 9.83 -2.47 5.10
CA GLN A 193 10.05 -1.05 4.83
C GLN A 193 10.11 -0.77 3.33
N ILE A 194 10.73 -1.67 2.55
CA ILE A 194 10.74 -1.59 1.08
C ILE A 194 9.31 -1.68 0.53
N TYR A 195 8.47 -2.58 1.04
CA TYR A 195 7.05 -2.64 0.65
C TYR A 195 6.33 -1.32 0.93
N CYS A 196 6.51 -0.74 2.11
CA CYS A 196 5.90 0.54 2.46
C CYS A 196 6.40 1.68 1.56
N CYS A 197 7.71 1.79 1.32
CA CYS A 197 8.29 2.86 0.50
C CYS A 197 7.95 2.71 -0.98
N THR A 198 8.03 1.51 -1.55
CA THR A 198 7.63 1.27 -2.96
C THR A 198 6.13 1.47 -3.15
N GLY A 199 5.30 1.04 -2.19
CA GLY A 199 3.86 1.33 -2.16
C GLY A 199 3.57 2.83 -2.10
N PHE A 200 4.25 3.55 -1.21
CA PHE A 200 4.17 5.01 -1.10
C PHE A 200 4.52 5.70 -2.43
N LEU A 201 5.67 5.36 -3.02
CA LEU A 201 6.13 5.95 -4.28
C LEU A 201 5.22 5.59 -5.46
N SER A 202 4.58 4.41 -5.42
CA SER A 202 3.56 4.04 -6.40
C SER A 202 2.31 4.93 -6.30
N LEU A 203 1.84 5.21 -5.08
CA LEU A 203 0.65 6.03 -4.85
C LEU A 203 0.87 7.50 -5.15
N THR A 204 2.09 8.00 -4.93
CA THR A 204 2.48 9.39 -5.24
C THR A 204 2.99 9.58 -6.66
N GLY A 205 3.09 8.52 -7.48
CA GLY A 205 3.56 8.59 -8.87
C GLY A 205 5.08 8.77 -9.02
N GLN A 206 5.86 8.48 -7.98
CA GLN A 206 7.30 8.74 -7.87
C GLN A 206 8.18 7.50 -8.06
N LEU A 207 7.65 6.40 -8.60
CA LEU A 207 8.43 5.17 -8.86
C LEU A 207 9.64 5.38 -9.78
N HIS A 208 9.60 6.40 -10.65
CA HIS A 208 10.69 6.71 -11.57
C HIS A 208 11.98 7.16 -10.87
N GLN A 209 11.91 7.51 -9.58
CA GLN A 209 13.09 7.87 -8.77
C GLN A 209 13.84 6.64 -8.25
N LEU A 210 13.30 5.43 -8.41
CA LEU A 210 13.93 4.19 -7.99
C LEU A 210 14.88 3.65 -9.06
N ASN A 211 16.03 3.15 -8.62
CA ASN A 211 16.79 2.17 -9.41
C ASN A 211 16.11 0.80 -9.28
N ALA A 212 15.16 0.53 -10.18
CA ALA A 212 14.35 -0.69 -10.15
C ALA A 212 15.17 -1.98 -10.31
N ASP A 213 16.30 -1.94 -11.03
CA ASP A 213 17.16 -3.11 -11.22
C ASP A 213 18.00 -3.42 -9.98
N LEU A 214 18.58 -2.39 -9.36
CA LEU A 214 19.34 -2.55 -8.13
C LEU A 214 18.46 -3.09 -6.99
N LEU A 215 17.29 -2.47 -6.78
CA LEU A 215 16.33 -2.92 -5.79
C LEU A 215 15.76 -4.31 -6.14
N GLY A 216 15.50 -4.55 -7.43
CA GLY A 216 15.05 -5.85 -7.93
C GLY A 216 16.03 -6.97 -7.57
N TRP A 217 17.33 -6.70 -7.66
CA TRP A 217 18.38 -7.66 -7.35
C TRP A 217 18.38 -7.98 -5.85
N TRP A 218 18.38 -6.94 -5.01
CA TRP A 218 18.31 -7.13 -3.55
C TRP A 218 17.08 -7.97 -3.13
N LEU A 219 15.93 -7.74 -3.77
CA LEU A 219 14.67 -8.43 -3.53
C LEU A 219 14.68 -9.88 -4.03
N CYS A 220 15.20 -10.18 -5.22
CA CYS A 220 15.21 -11.55 -5.72
C CYS A 220 16.19 -12.44 -4.95
N GLU A 221 17.29 -11.88 -4.44
CA GLU A 221 18.24 -12.56 -3.55
C GLU A 221 17.63 -12.93 -2.18
N ARG A 222 16.39 -12.50 -1.90
CA ARG A 222 15.64 -12.97 -0.72
C ARG A 222 15.17 -14.40 -0.85
N GLN A 223 15.15 -14.97 -2.06
CA GLN A 223 14.74 -16.34 -2.28
C GLN A 223 15.80 -17.35 -1.85
N LEU A 224 15.41 -18.20 -0.90
CA LEU A 224 16.26 -19.27 -0.37
C LEU A 224 16.00 -20.60 -1.12
N PRO A 225 16.89 -21.61 -0.99
CA PRO A 225 16.74 -22.91 -1.63
C PRO A 225 15.38 -23.59 -1.43
N SER A 226 14.75 -23.42 -0.26
CA SER A 226 13.39 -23.89 0.05
C SER A 226 12.31 -23.29 -0.85
N GLY A 227 12.58 -22.15 -1.48
CA GLY A 227 11.67 -21.39 -2.31
C GLY A 227 11.05 -20.19 -1.59
N GLY A 228 11.08 -20.17 -0.25
CA GLY A 228 10.58 -19.06 0.55
C GLY A 228 11.47 -17.83 0.48
N LEU A 229 10.89 -16.66 0.76
CA LEU A 229 11.60 -15.38 0.76
C LEU A 229 11.83 -14.92 2.21
N ASN A 230 13.02 -14.42 2.53
CA ASN A 230 13.31 -13.81 3.83
C ASN A 230 13.24 -12.27 3.80
N GLY A 231 13.23 -11.64 4.99
CA GLY A 231 13.04 -10.19 5.11
C GLY A 231 14.28 -9.34 4.88
N ARG A 232 15.46 -9.95 5.03
CA ARG A 232 16.80 -9.36 4.87
C ARG A 232 17.84 -10.50 4.91
N PRO A 233 19.10 -10.26 4.50
CA PRO A 233 20.15 -11.28 4.53
C PRO A 233 20.28 -11.99 5.88
N GLU A 234 20.69 -13.26 5.87
CA GLU A 234 20.95 -14.08 7.07
C GLU A 234 19.74 -14.34 7.99
N LYS A 235 18.51 -14.25 7.45
CA LYS A 235 17.26 -14.59 8.14
C LYS A 235 16.56 -15.78 7.48
N LEU A 236 15.73 -16.47 8.27
CA LEU A 236 14.86 -17.55 7.80
C LEU A 236 13.79 -17.01 6.85
N PRO A 237 13.28 -17.84 5.91
CA PRO A 237 12.15 -17.46 5.08
C PRO A 237 10.86 -17.38 5.89
N ASP A 238 9.92 -16.60 5.40
CA ASP A 238 8.62 -16.41 6.02
C ASP A 238 7.56 -16.08 4.97
N VAL A 239 6.34 -16.56 5.16
CA VAL A 239 5.17 -16.18 4.36
C VAL A 239 4.94 -14.66 4.38
N CYS A 240 5.15 -13.96 5.50
CA CYS A 240 4.96 -12.50 5.55
C CYS A 240 5.98 -11.76 4.69
N TYR A 241 7.26 -12.15 4.76
CA TYR A 241 8.32 -11.58 3.93
C TYR A 241 8.08 -11.92 2.46
N SER A 242 7.60 -13.13 2.18
CA SER A 242 7.24 -13.56 0.83
C SER A 242 6.23 -12.64 0.16
N TRP A 243 5.22 -12.21 0.90
CA TRP A 243 4.29 -11.20 0.40
C TRP A 243 4.94 -9.84 0.17
N TRP A 244 5.68 -9.31 1.14
CA TRP A 244 6.28 -7.98 1.03
C TRP A 244 7.30 -7.88 -0.11
N VAL A 245 8.17 -8.88 -0.25
CA VAL A 245 9.16 -8.95 -1.31
C VAL A 245 8.47 -9.07 -2.66
N LEU A 246 7.50 -9.96 -2.81
CA LEU A 246 6.81 -10.15 -4.08
C LEU A 246 5.98 -8.93 -4.51
N ALA A 247 5.26 -8.32 -3.57
CA ALA A 247 4.49 -7.10 -3.85
C ALA A 247 5.44 -5.98 -4.30
N SER A 248 6.58 -5.82 -3.66
CA SER A 248 7.61 -4.85 -4.07
C SER A 248 8.15 -5.15 -5.47
N LEU A 249 8.50 -6.41 -5.76
CA LEU A 249 8.92 -6.85 -7.10
C LEU A 249 7.83 -6.59 -8.15
N LYS A 250 6.56 -6.77 -7.81
CA LYS A 250 5.43 -6.48 -8.72
C LYS A 250 5.33 -4.98 -9.00
N ILE A 251 5.44 -4.14 -7.97
CA ILE A 251 5.35 -2.67 -8.09
C ILE A 251 6.45 -2.14 -9.02
N ILE A 252 7.68 -2.65 -8.90
CA ILE A 252 8.82 -2.20 -9.73
C ILE A 252 8.97 -2.99 -11.05
N GLY A 253 8.04 -3.91 -11.36
CA GLY A 253 8.04 -4.66 -12.61
C GLY A 253 9.14 -5.73 -12.73
N ARG A 254 9.58 -6.33 -11.62
CA ARG A 254 10.65 -7.36 -11.54
C ARG A 254 10.18 -8.70 -10.95
N ILE A 255 8.87 -8.94 -10.90
CA ILE A 255 8.29 -10.21 -10.37
C ILE A 255 8.80 -11.49 -11.06
N HIS A 256 9.35 -11.38 -12.27
CA HIS A 256 9.88 -12.50 -13.04
C HIS A 256 11.30 -12.92 -12.61
N TRP A 257 11.93 -12.20 -11.67
CA TRP A 257 13.31 -12.49 -11.20
C TRP A 257 13.38 -13.57 -10.12
N ILE A 258 12.23 -14.05 -9.62
CA ILE A 258 12.16 -15.15 -8.65
C ILE A 258 11.56 -16.41 -9.28
N ASP A 259 11.90 -17.56 -8.72
CA ASP A 259 11.26 -18.84 -9.05
C ASP A 259 9.88 -18.92 -8.39
N LYS A 260 8.85 -18.60 -9.19
CA LYS A 260 7.45 -18.61 -8.74
C LYS A 260 6.96 -20.00 -8.32
N ALA A 261 7.47 -21.06 -8.96
CA ALA A 261 7.03 -22.43 -8.69
C ALA A 261 7.56 -22.90 -7.33
N LYS A 262 8.82 -22.60 -7.03
CA LYS A 262 9.40 -22.87 -5.70
C LYS A 262 8.73 -22.05 -4.60
N LEU A 263 8.45 -20.76 -4.86
CA LEU A 263 7.75 -19.93 -3.88
C LEU A 263 6.32 -20.44 -3.61
N ARG A 264 5.59 -20.85 -4.65
CA ARG A 264 4.27 -21.49 -4.48
C ARG A 264 4.36 -22.75 -3.63
N ARG A 265 5.35 -23.60 -3.87
CA ARG A 265 5.58 -24.80 -3.05
C ARG A 265 5.83 -24.47 -1.58
N PHE A 266 6.69 -23.48 -1.30
CA PHE A 266 6.95 -23.02 0.05
C PHE A 266 5.68 -22.53 0.75
N ILE A 267 4.88 -21.70 0.09
CA ILE A 267 3.65 -21.14 0.67
C ILE A 267 2.63 -22.25 0.95
N LEU A 268 2.42 -23.18 0.00
CA LEU A 268 1.50 -24.31 0.20
C LEU A 268 1.96 -25.21 1.36
N ALA A 269 3.27 -25.42 1.52
CA ALA A 269 3.83 -26.18 2.63
C ALA A 269 3.62 -25.52 4.01
N CYS A 270 3.24 -24.24 4.06
CA CYS A 270 2.95 -23.53 5.31
C CYS A 270 1.49 -23.67 5.76
N GLN A 271 0.66 -24.45 5.06
CA GLN A 271 -0.73 -24.71 5.44
C GLN A 271 -0.81 -25.71 6.59
N ASP A 272 -1.82 -25.54 7.43
CA ASP A 272 -2.24 -26.58 8.39
C ASP A 272 -3.35 -27.43 7.75
N GLU A 273 -3.10 -28.74 7.63
CA GLU A 273 -4.02 -29.68 6.99
C GLU A 273 -5.23 -30.02 7.86
N GLU A 274 -5.13 -29.88 9.18
CA GLU A 274 -6.19 -30.24 10.11
C GLU A 274 -7.15 -29.06 10.28
N THR A 275 -6.61 -27.93 10.68
CA THR A 275 -7.37 -26.75 11.11
C THR A 275 -7.50 -25.69 10.03
N GLY A 276 -6.64 -25.68 9.02
CA GLY A 276 -6.57 -24.62 8.01
C GLY A 276 -5.79 -23.37 8.47
N GLY A 277 -5.64 -22.41 7.55
CA GLY A 277 -4.79 -21.24 7.70
C GLY A 277 -3.32 -21.52 7.36
N PHE A 278 -2.51 -20.46 7.45
CA PHE A 278 -1.08 -20.49 7.14
C PHE A 278 -0.24 -20.07 8.35
N ALA A 279 0.86 -20.77 8.55
CA ALA A 279 1.92 -20.43 9.48
C ALA A 279 3.02 -19.59 8.81
N ASP A 280 4.01 -19.16 9.60
CA ASP A 280 5.15 -18.37 9.07
C ASP A 280 6.01 -19.25 8.16
N ARG A 281 6.19 -20.52 8.56
CA ARG A 281 7.00 -21.56 7.94
C ARG A 281 6.30 -22.92 8.07
N PRO A 282 6.70 -23.93 7.28
CA PRO A 282 6.16 -25.28 7.41
C PRO A 282 6.40 -25.85 8.82
N GLY A 283 5.33 -26.35 9.45
CA GLY A 283 5.38 -26.95 10.79
C GLY A 283 5.28 -25.96 11.97
N ASP A 284 5.27 -24.65 11.71
CA ASP A 284 4.97 -23.64 12.74
C ASP A 284 3.44 -23.59 13.01
N VAL A 285 3.04 -23.01 14.15
CA VAL A 285 1.62 -22.76 14.46
C VAL A 285 1.07 -21.63 13.58
N VAL A 286 -0.15 -21.80 13.08
CA VAL A 286 -0.86 -20.86 12.22
C VAL A 286 -1.16 -19.52 12.93
N ARG A 287 -0.90 -18.36 12.28
CA ARG A 287 -1.12 -17.01 12.85
C ARG A 287 -1.90 -16.06 11.94
N ARG A 288 -2.67 -15.15 12.54
CA ARG A 288 -3.64 -14.22 11.86
C ARG A 288 -3.02 -13.34 10.76
N VAL A 289 -1.82 -12.82 10.98
CA VAL A 289 -1.12 -11.86 10.09
C VAL A 289 -0.77 -12.46 8.72
N LEU A 290 -0.55 -13.77 8.67
CA LEU A 290 0.05 -14.46 7.52
C LEU A 290 -1.00 -15.00 6.55
N LYS A 291 -2.23 -15.20 7.06
CA LYS A 291 -3.36 -15.79 6.33
C LYS A 291 -3.80 -14.93 5.14
N SER A 292 -3.87 -13.61 5.34
CA SER A 292 -4.21 -12.67 4.26
C SER A 292 -3.14 -12.62 3.19
N ARG A 293 -1.87 -12.76 3.58
CA ARG A 293 -0.71 -12.56 2.71
C ARG A 293 -0.37 -13.79 1.85
N ALA A 294 -0.52 -15.00 2.40
CA ALA A 294 -0.40 -16.25 1.65
C ALA A 294 -1.50 -16.42 0.59
N GLN A 295 -2.74 -16.05 0.92
CA GLN A 295 -3.86 -16.22 0.00
C GLN A 295 -3.79 -15.24 -1.18
N ILE A 296 -3.40 -13.97 -0.95
CA ILE A 296 -3.22 -13.02 -2.06
C ILE A 296 -2.17 -13.54 -3.05
N PHE A 297 -1.11 -14.20 -2.55
CA PHE A 297 -0.10 -14.84 -3.41
C PHE A 297 -0.70 -15.91 -4.33
N LEU A 298 -1.44 -16.87 -3.78
CA LEU A 298 -1.94 -18.01 -4.56
C LEU A 298 -2.89 -17.54 -5.66
N GLN A 299 -3.77 -16.58 -5.35
CA GLN A 299 -4.67 -15.99 -6.33
C GLN A 299 -3.93 -15.18 -7.41
N CYS A 300 -2.91 -14.39 -7.04
CA CYS A 300 -2.10 -13.64 -8.00
C CYS A 300 -1.21 -14.56 -8.87
N SER A 301 -0.77 -15.69 -8.33
CA SER A 301 0.02 -16.70 -9.06
C SER A 301 -0.81 -17.39 -10.14
N GLU A 302 -2.10 -17.61 -9.89
CA GLU A 302 -3.04 -18.16 -10.89
C GLU A 302 -3.42 -17.11 -11.94
N CYS A 303 -3.62 -15.85 -11.56
CA CYS A 303 -3.84 -14.77 -12.53
C CYS A 303 -2.64 -14.50 -13.45
N SER A 304 -1.40 -14.76 -12.99
CA SER A 304 -0.20 -14.59 -13.81
C SER A 304 0.10 -15.78 -14.74
N GLY A 305 -0.73 -16.83 -14.71
CA GLY A 305 -0.83 -17.84 -15.77
C GLY A 305 -1.58 -17.35 -17.03
N LEU A 306 -2.28 -16.21 -16.96
CA LEU A 306 -2.89 -15.55 -18.11
C LEU A 306 -2.07 -14.33 -18.54
N SER A 307 -0.99 -14.55 -19.29
CA SER A 307 -0.31 -13.49 -20.03
C SER A 307 0.33 -14.05 -21.29
N SER A 308 -0.53 -14.41 -22.25
CA SER A 308 -0.20 -14.45 -23.67
C SER A 308 -1.43 -14.08 -24.50
N ALA A 309 -1.94 -12.85 -24.31
CA ALA A 309 -2.78 -12.21 -25.32
C ALA A 309 -2.82 -10.70 -25.06
N GLY A 310 -2.18 -9.93 -25.95
CA GLY A 310 -2.30 -8.48 -25.99
C GLY A 310 -3.69 -8.05 -26.43
N GLY A 311 -4.11 -6.84 -26.03
CA GLY A 311 -5.37 -6.28 -26.47
C GLY A 311 -5.72 -4.97 -25.79
N SER A 312 -5.27 -3.87 -26.39
CA SER A 312 -5.69 -2.49 -26.17
C SER A 312 -7.18 -2.28 -26.43
N PHE A 313 -7.90 -1.60 -25.54
CA PHE A 313 -9.30 -1.18 -25.74
C PHE A 313 -9.39 0.30 -26.19
N PRO A 314 -10.23 0.63 -27.19
CA PRO A 314 -10.44 1.98 -27.69
C PRO A 314 -11.64 2.70 -27.04
N HIS A 315 -11.67 4.01 -27.31
CA HIS A 315 -12.59 5.05 -26.88
C HIS A 315 -14.04 4.96 -27.42
N SER A 316 -14.91 5.62 -26.64
CA SER A 316 -16.23 6.20 -26.96
C SER A 316 -17.46 5.29 -26.90
N VAL A 317 -18.46 5.70 -26.10
CA VAL A 317 -19.74 6.26 -26.59
C VAL A 317 -20.23 7.31 -25.58
N ARG A 318 -20.78 8.40 -26.15
CA ARG A 318 -21.31 9.63 -25.54
C ARG A 318 -22.75 9.48 -25.05
N ASP A 319 -23.11 10.43 -24.18
CA ASP A 319 -24.41 11.09 -24.01
C ASP A 319 -25.58 10.32 -23.35
N ARG A 320 -25.88 10.73 -22.11
CA ARG A 320 -27.20 11.31 -21.80
C ARG A 320 -27.06 12.45 -20.79
N ARG A 321 -27.58 13.60 -21.19
CA ARG A 321 -27.52 14.90 -20.51
C ARG A 321 -28.57 15.03 -19.41
N SER A 322 -28.20 15.90 -18.45
CA SER A 322 -28.99 16.94 -17.79
C SER A 322 -30.24 16.53 -16.99
N LEU A 323 -30.26 16.96 -15.72
CA LEU A 323 -31.24 17.93 -15.20
C LEU A 323 -30.84 18.40 -13.78
N SER A 324 -30.51 19.69 -13.68
CA SER A 324 -30.74 20.57 -12.52
C SER A 324 -31.38 21.85 -13.10
N PRO A 325 -31.82 22.89 -12.35
CA PRO A 325 -31.79 23.10 -10.89
C PRO A 325 -33.09 23.69 -10.31
N ARG A 326 -33.25 23.75 -8.97
CA ARG A 326 -34.03 24.83 -8.31
C ARG A 326 -33.45 25.24 -6.96
N ARG A 327 -33.32 26.56 -6.80
CA ARG A 327 -32.97 27.34 -5.60
C ARG A 327 -34.21 27.67 -4.77
N ARG A 328 -34.04 27.96 -3.47
CA ARG A 328 -34.51 29.16 -2.70
C ARG A 328 -34.11 28.99 -1.22
N ALA A 329 -33.33 29.92 -0.67
CA ALA A 329 -33.71 31.12 0.15
C ALA A 329 -33.55 30.80 1.65
N ASP A 330 -32.57 31.32 2.39
CA ASP A 330 -32.33 32.70 2.88
C ASP A 330 -33.11 33.03 4.18
N GLN A 331 -32.38 33.10 5.31
CA GLN A 331 -32.51 33.93 6.54
C GLN A 331 -31.17 33.76 7.29
N GLY A 332 -30.43 34.73 7.83
CA GLY A 332 -30.69 36.11 8.21
C GLY A 332 -30.41 36.29 9.71
N SER A 333 -29.20 36.72 10.11
CA SER A 333 -28.99 37.38 11.42
C SER A 333 -27.80 38.34 11.39
N LYS A 334 -27.99 39.51 12.02
CA LYS A 334 -27.08 40.66 12.12
C LYS A 334 -26.61 40.82 13.58
N SER A 335 -25.34 41.17 13.77
CA SER A 335 -24.76 42.10 14.76
C SER A 335 -23.27 42.26 14.36
N GLY A 336 -22.62 43.42 14.21
CA GLY A 336 -22.57 44.66 15.01
C GLY A 336 -21.22 44.72 15.76
N SER A 337 -20.09 45.05 15.11
CA SER A 337 -19.21 46.25 15.30
C SER A 337 -18.54 46.38 16.71
N VAL A 338 -17.24 46.65 16.93
CA VAL A 338 -16.36 47.79 16.55
C VAL A 338 -14.88 47.51 16.95
N HIS A 339 -13.93 48.13 16.20
CA HIS A 339 -12.50 48.54 16.36
C HIS A 339 -11.70 48.30 17.68
N ALA A 340 -10.35 48.34 17.77
CA ALA A 340 -9.22 48.96 17.04
C ALA A 340 -7.92 48.12 17.35
N GLY A 341 -6.84 48.04 16.55
CA GLY A 341 -5.86 49.09 16.22
C GLY A 341 -4.53 48.86 16.98
N GLY A 342 -3.40 48.61 16.27
CA GLY A 342 -2.04 48.70 16.84
C GLY A 342 -0.98 47.69 16.32
N ARG A 343 -0.03 48.18 15.53
CA ARG A 343 1.34 47.66 15.24
C ARG A 343 2.28 48.89 15.31
N PRO A 344 3.64 48.77 15.27
CA PRO A 344 4.57 47.66 15.54
C PRO A 344 5.69 48.09 16.54
N ALA A 345 6.65 47.22 16.85
CA ALA A 345 7.96 47.62 17.40
C ALA A 345 9.10 46.72 16.88
N GLU A 346 10.24 47.36 16.63
CA GLU A 346 11.44 46.92 15.91
C GLU A 346 12.44 46.12 16.80
N GLY A 347 13.41 45.42 16.17
CA GLY A 347 14.57 44.72 16.81
C GLY A 347 15.69 45.70 17.25
N PRO A 348 17.02 45.39 17.24
CA PRO A 348 17.82 44.17 16.93
C PRO A 348 18.95 43.94 18.01
N PRO A 349 20.17 43.35 17.82
CA PRO A 349 20.82 42.71 16.66
C PRO A 349 21.64 41.40 16.85
N ALA A 350 22.08 40.92 15.68
CA ALA A 350 23.01 39.89 15.21
C ALA A 350 24.19 39.39 16.07
N ALA A 351 24.56 38.11 15.83
CA ALA A 351 25.94 37.63 15.80
C ALA A 351 26.14 36.45 14.81
N ARG A 352 27.17 36.55 13.96
CA ARG A 352 27.84 35.50 13.14
C ARG A 352 29.30 35.97 12.97
N PRO A 353 30.28 35.13 12.55
CA PRO A 353 30.43 33.67 12.61
C PRO A 353 31.84 33.28 13.16
N PRO A 354 32.31 32.02 12.99
CA PRO A 354 33.61 31.88 12.32
C PRO A 354 33.61 30.88 11.16
N GLN A 355 34.51 31.15 10.21
CA GLN A 355 34.81 30.44 8.96
C GLN A 355 35.87 29.33 9.15
N LEU A 356 36.03 28.55 8.07
CA LEU A 356 37.11 27.62 7.67
C LEU A 356 36.71 26.14 7.80
N ALA A 357 36.89 25.26 6.81
CA ALA A 357 37.75 25.30 5.63
C ALA A 357 37.16 24.53 4.43
N HIS A 358 37.56 24.96 3.24
CA HIS A 358 37.33 24.32 1.95
C HIS A 358 38.12 23.01 1.80
N HIS A 359 37.49 21.96 1.27
CA HIS A 359 38.16 20.96 0.43
C HIS A 359 37.24 20.52 -0.71
N HIS A 360 37.67 20.80 -1.95
CA HIS A 360 37.05 20.32 -3.18
C HIS A 360 37.53 18.89 -3.53
N PRO A 361 36.78 18.16 -4.38
CA PRO A 361 36.77 16.70 -4.41
C PRO A 361 37.69 16.09 -5.46
N HIS A 362 38.18 14.87 -5.17
CA HIS A 362 38.80 14.00 -6.16
C HIS A 362 37.75 13.34 -7.04
N LYS A 363 37.86 13.58 -8.35
CA LYS A 363 37.11 12.94 -9.44
C LYS A 363 37.64 11.51 -9.65
N HIS A 364 36.77 10.50 -9.55
CA HIS A 364 37.01 9.19 -10.15
C HIS A 364 36.10 8.99 -11.36
N ARG A 365 36.73 8.81 -12.52
CA ARG A 365 36.11 8.42 -13.81
C ARG A 365 35.68 6.96 -13.74
N TYR A 366 34.45 6.66 -14.16
CA TYR A 366 34.05 5.32 -14.62
C TYR A 366 34.01 5.31 -16.16
N PRO A 367 34.39 4.19 -16.81
CA PRO A 367 34.43 4.07 -18.26
C PRO A 367 33.06 3.80 -18.88
N HIS A 368 32.85 4.37 -20.06
CA HIS A 368 31.70 4.20 -20.96
C HIS A 368 31.57 2.75 -21.45
N ILE A 369 30.34 2.23 -21.51
CA ILE A 369 29.97 1.03 -22.28
C ILE A 369 28.79 1.42 -23.20
N ASN A 370 28.96 1.11 -24.48
CA ASN A 370 28.05 1.42 -25.58
C ASN A 370 26.81 0.51 -25.60
N SER A 371 25.66 1.10 -25.95
CA SER A 371 24.42 0.41 -26.33
C SER A 371 24.24 0.42 -27.86
N PRO A 372 23.68 -0.63 -28.48
CA PRO A 372 23.07 -0.53 -29.80
C PRO A 372 21.53 -0.46 -29.73
N GLN A 373 20.98 0.38 -30.60
CA GLN A 373 19.57 0.58 -30.92
C GLN A 373 19.00 -0.61 -31.71
N LEU A 374 17.68 -0.87 -31.61
CA LEU A 374 16.89 -1.56 -32.64
C LEU A 374 15.39 -1.23 -32.55
N GLU A 375 14.77 -1.26 -33.72
CA GLU A 375 13.66 -0.43 -34.20
C GLU A 375 12.23 -0.94 -33.90
N ALA A 376 11.28 -0.03 -34.13
CA ALA A 376 9.83 -0.24 -34.11
C ALA A 376 9.30 -0.87 -35.42
N GLY A 377 8.23 -1.66 -35.32
CA GLY A 377 7.49 -2.18 -36.47
C GLY A 377 6.00 -2.38 -36.19
N SER A 378 5.18 -1.66 -36.94
CA SER A 378 3.70 -1.67 -37.03
C SER A 378 3.17 -2.81 -37.91
N GLY A 379 1.95 -3.31 -37.68
CA GLY A 379 1.23 -4.10 -38.69
C GLY A 379 -0.03 -4.83 -38.22
N SER A 380 -1.17 -4.41 -38.74
CA SER A 380 -2.54 -4.94 -38.61
C SER A 380 -2.81 -6.18 -39.47
N GLY A 381 -3.70 -7.09 -39.03
CA GLY A 381 -4.30 -8.13 -39.89
C GLY A 381 -5.30 -9.05 -39.18
N LEU A 382 -6.57 -8.99 -39.60
CA LEU A 382 -7.73 -9.79 -39.17
C LEU A 382 -7.61 -11.27 -39.52
N ILE A 383 -7.98 -12.18 -38.61
CA ILE A 383 -8.69 -13.45 -38.92
C ILE A 383 -9.71 -13.75 -37.80
N SER A 384 -10.96 -13.98 -38.22
CA SER A 384 -12.10 -14.44 -37.43
C SER A 384 -11.96 -15.91 -37.03
N VAL A 385 -12.24 -16.27 -35.77
CA VAL A 385 -12.98 -17.51 -35.43
C VAL A 385 -13.74 -17.30 -34.11
N SER A 386 -15.06 -17.42 -34.21
CA SER A 386 -16.01 -17.54 -33.10
C SER A 386 -15.88 -18.89 -32.39
N LEU A 387 -16.07 -18.95 -31.06
CA LEU A 387 -17.09 -19.76 -30.36
C LEU A 387 -16.71 -20.17 -28.92
N PHE A 388 -17.73 -20.02 -28.07
CA PHE A 388 -18.07 -20.73 -26.84
C PHE A 388 -17.21 -20.57 -25.58
N GLY A 389 -17.72 -19.73 -24.68
CA GLY A 389 -18.29 -20.21 -23.41
C GLY A 389 -17.30 -20.61 -22.33
N LEU A 390 -17.11 -19.73 -21.35
CA LEU A 390 -17.07 -20.03 -19.91
C LEU A 390 -17.06 -18.68 -19.13
N ASN A 391 -17.87 -18.61 -18.09
CA ASN A 391 -18.25 -17.42 -17.33
C ASN A 391 -17.17 -17.07 -16.28
N PRO A 392 -16.54 -15.87 -16.27
CA PRO A 392 -15.50 -15.53 -15.30
C PRO A 392 -16.12 -14.99 -14.00
N SER A 393 -16.05 -15.77 -12.91
CA SER A 393 -16.67 -15.49 -11.61
C SER A 393 -15.74 -14.76 -10.62
N SER A 394 -16.36 -13.79 -9.91
CA SER A 394 -16.06 -13.01 -8.68
C SER A 394 -14.63 -12.73 -8.17
N ALA A 395 -13.62 -13.60 -8.36
CA ALA A 395 -12.27 -13.41 -7.81
C ALA A 395 -11.52 -12.21 -8.44
N HIS A 396 -11.83 -11.89 -9.70
CA HIS A 396 -11.21 -10.79 -10.43
C HIS A 396 -11.64 -9.40 -9.91
N VAL A 397 -12.72 -9.33 -9.12
CA VAL A 397 -13.37 -8.08 -8.70
C VAL A 397 -12.79 -7.53 -7.39
N SER A 398 -12.24 -8.36 -6.51
CA SER A 398 -11.86 -7.96 -5.14
C SER A 398 -10.42 -7.41 -5.00
N ILE A 399 -9.42 -8.05 -5.62
CA ILE A 399 -8.08 -7.44 -5.76
C ILE A 399 -8.18 -6.20 -6.63
N GLN A 400 -9.04 -6.23 -7.66
CA GLN A 400 -9.39 -5.02 -8.37
C GLN A 400 -10.03 -4.02 -7.39
N ARG A 401 -11.03 -4.23 -6.56
CA ARG A 401 -11.58 -3.11 -5.76
C ARG A 401 -10.57 -2.30 -4.92
N ILE A 402 -9.65 -2.91 -4.18
CA ILE A 402 -8.61 -2.16 -3.44
C ILE A 402 -7.47 -1.68 -4.35
N VAL A 403 -6.92 -2.54 -5.21
CA VAL A 403 -5.82 -2.16 -6.12
C VAL A 403 -6.30 -1.22 -7.24
N PHE A 404 -7.54 -1.34 -7.69
CA PHE A 404 -8.27 -0.50 -8.66
C PHE A 404 -8.85 0.77 -8.01
N GLN A 405 -9.14 0.82 -6.69
CA GLN A 405 -9.32 2.11 -6.00
C GLN A 405 -7.97 2.85 -5.90
N LEU A 406 -6.89 2.15 -5.56
CA LEU A 406 -5.53 2.71 -5.55
C LEU A 406 -5.01 3.05 -6.98
N LEU A 407 -5.42 2.31 -8.01
CA LEU A 407 -5.06 2.56 -9.43
C LEU A 407 -6.03 3.52 -10.14
N LYS A 408 -7.29 3.69 -9.69
CA LYS A 408 -8.19 4.77 -10.17
C LYS A 408 -7.57 6.14 -9.89
N PHE A 409 -6.81 6.29 -8.81
CA PHE A 409 -6.03 7.50 -8.50
C PHE A 409 -5.03 7.85 -9.62
N LYS A 410 -4.43 6.84 -10.27
CA LYS A 410 -3.50 7.00 -11.40
C LYS A 410 -4.19 7.60 -12.63
N HIS A 411 -5.51 7.46 -12.76
CA HIS A 411 -6.27 8.05 -13.86
C HIS A 411 -6.63 9.52 -13.63
N ASN A 412 -6.84 9.94 -12.36
CA ASN A 412 -7.14 11.32 -11.98
C ASN A 412 -5.90 12.25 -11.91
N LEU A 413 -4.70 11.71 -11.69
CA LEU A 413 -3.46 12.50 -11.81
C LEU A 413 -3.16 12.91 -13.26
N LYS A 414 -3.55 12.08 -14.24
CA LYS A 414 -3.40 12.41 -15.66
C LYS A 414 -4.38 13.50 -16.13
N THR A 415 -5.55 13.63 -15.52
CA THR A 415 -6.53 14.66 -15.89
C THR A 415 -6.20 16.03 -15.30
N HIS A 416 -5.52 16.10 -14.14
CA HIS A 416 -5.07 17.39 -13.58
C HIS A 416 -3.83 17.98 -14.26
N SER A 417 -2.94 17.17 -14.85
CA SER A 417 -1.80 17.67 -15.63
C SER A 417 -2.19 18.20 -17.02
N LEU A 418 -3.35 17.78 -17.56
CA LEU A 418 -3.85 18.24 -18.87
C LEU A 418 -4.70 19.51 -18.81
N HIS A 419 -5.15 19.94 -17.62
CA HIS A 419 -6.00 21.14 -17.48
C HIS A 419 -5.27 22.42 -17.03
N LEU A 420 -3.95 22.38 -16.83
CA LEU A 420 -3.13 23.55 -16.49
C LEU A 420 -2.38 24.18 -17.68
N ASN A 421 -2.53 23.67 -18.90
CA ASN A 421 -1.83 24.17 -20.10
C ASN A 421 -2.75 24.70 -21.23
N ALA A 422 -3.98 25.10 -20.92
CA ALA A 422 -4.91 25.63 -21.92
C ALA A 422 -5.70 26.84 -21.41
N SER A 423 -5.02 27.95 -21.11
CA SER A 423 -5.64 29.30 -21.13
C SER A 423 -4.59 30.41 -21.01
N LEU A 424 -3.95 30.75 -22.12
CA LEU A 424 -3.37 32.09 -22.33
C LEU A 424 -3.87 32.60 -23.69
N PRO A 425 -4.70 33.66 -23.73
CA PRO A 425 -5.07 34.28 -25.00
C PRO A 425 -3.91 35.14 -25.54
N SER A 426 -3.47 34.80 -26.75
CA SER A 426 -2.57 35.59 -27.59
C SER A 426 -3.17 36.97 -27.88
N ALA A 427 -2.63 38.02 -27.25
CA ALA A 427 -2.85 39.40 -27.66
C ALA A 427 -1.91 39.73 -28.84
N ALA A 428 -2.53 40.33 -29.86
CA ALA A 428 -2.00 40.60 -31.18
C ALA A 428 -0.83 41.60 -31.23
N ALA A 429 0.14 41.32 -32.09
CA ALA A 429 0.89 42.35 -32.80
C ALA A 429 0.23 42.53 -34.19
N LYS A 430 -0.39 43.69 -34.41
CA LYS A 430 -0.66 44.23 -35.75
C LYS A 430 0.46 45.23 -36.06
N ASN A 431 1.24 44.91 -37.09
CA ASN A 431 1.34 45.74 -38.28
C ASN A 431 0.62 44.99 -39.39
#